data_AF-A0A323U379-F1
#
_entry.id   AF-A0A323U379-F1
#
_cell.length_a   1.000
_cell.length_b   1.000
_cell.length_c   1.000
_cell.angle_alpha   90.00
_cell.angle_beta   90.00
_cell.angle_gamma   90.00
#
_symmetry.space_group_name_H-M   'P 1'
#
loop_
_entity.id
_entity.type
_entity.pdbx_description
1 polymer ?
#
loop_
_entity_poly.entity_id
_entity_poly.type
_entity_poly.pdbx_seq_one_letter_code
_entity_poly.pdbx_strand_id
1 'polypeptide(L)'
;MIRFPGGRVWQVEEWIFWGLWQDARPHLKGLPELARRLYPMLDAAEPRLDLRGAERECVRQLRLLVMLVRRDNLRLKGRNFADLEGFTAYMRALEDLLALAAEES
;
A
#
# COMPACT_ATOMS: atom_id res chain seq x y z
N MET A 1 7.93 -4.70 -1.64
CA MET A 1 7.42 -5.28 -2.90
C MET A 1 6.02 -5.83 -2.68
N ILE A 2 5.09 -5.62 -3.60
CA ILE A 2 3.77 -6.29 -3.63
C ILE A 2 3.67 -7.08 -4.94
N ARG A 3 3.32 -8.37 -4.87
CA ARG A 3 3.09 -9.22 -6.05
C ARG A 3 1.60 -9.49 -6.21
N PHE A 4 1.05 -9.14 -7.37
CA PHE A 4 -0.38 -9.24 -7.69
C PHE A 4 -0.76 -10.62 -8.26
N PRO A 5 -2.06 -10.98 -8.26
CA PRO A 5 -2.56 -12.21 -8.87
C PRO A 5 -2.15 -12.38 -10.35
N GLY A 6 -2.24 -11.31 -11.16
CA GLY A 6 -1.83 -11.31 -12.57
C GLY A 6 -0.32 -11.40 -12.82
N GLY A 7 0.50 -11.59 -11.78
CA GLY A 7 1.96 -11.69 -11.88
C GLY A 7 2.68 -10.35 -11.94
N ARG A 8 1.95 -9.23 -12.03
CA ARG A 8 2.51 -7.88 -11.91
C ARG A 8 3.12 -7.66 -10.53
N VAL A 9 4.13 -6.81 -10.49
CA VAL A 9 4.88 -6.52 -9.27
C VAL A 9 4.96 -5.01 -9.08
N TRP A 10 4.58 -4.55 -7.89
CA TRP A 10 4.92 -3.21 -7.42
C TRP A 10 6.23 -3.30 -6.62
N GLN A 11 7.29 -2.76 -7.20
CA GLN A 11 8.63 -2.69 -6.60
C GLN A 11 8.97 -1.23 -6.35
N VAL A 12 9.28 -0.91 -5.10
CA VAL A 12 9.65 0.42 -4.65
C VAL A 12 10.77 0.32 -3.63
N GLU A 13 11.34 1.46 -3.29
CA GLU A 13 12.28 1.58 -2.18
C GLU A 13 11.63 1.16 -0.86
N GLU A 14 12.44 0.62 0.05
CA GLU A 14 11.98 0.05 1.30
C GLU A 14 11.28 1.07 2.20
N TRP A 15 11.77 2.31 2.24
CA TRP A 15 11.15 3.38 3.02
C TRP A 15 9.74 3.76 2.49
N ILE A 16 9.49 3.67 1.18
CA ILE A 16 8.16 3.85 0.59
C ILE A 16 7.24 2.72 1.03
N PHE A 17 7.74 1.48 0.96
CA PHE A 17 6.97 0.30 1.34
C PHE A 17 6.54 0.36 2.81
N TRP A 18 7.47 0.65 3.72
CA TRP A 18 7.15 0.76 5.15
C TRP A 18 6.32 2.00 5.46
N GLY A 19 6.57 3.13 4.78
CA GLY A 19 5.79 4.36 4.91
C GLY A 19 4.30 4.12 4.62
N LEU A 20 3.99 3.39 3.53
CA LEU A 20 2.62 2.98 3.20
C LEU A 20 1.96 2.25 4.37
N TRP A 21 2.62 1.25 4.94
CA TRP A 21 2.02 0.45 6.00
C TRP A 21 1.90 1.21 7.32
N GLN A 22 2.83 2.12 7.61
CA GLN A 22 2.73 3.01 8.76
C GLN A 22 1.50 3.93 8.63
N ASP A 23 1.31 4.56 7.48
CA ASP A 23 0.17 5.43 7.21
C ASP A 23 -1.16 4.65 7.11
N ALA A 24 -1.11 3.39 6.69
CA ALA A 24 -2.26 2.51 6.55
C ALA A 24 -2.84 2.02 7.88
N ARG A 25 -2.05 2.00 8.97
CA ARG A 25 -2.44 1.42 10.27
C ARG A 25 -3.86 1.81 10.75
N PRO A 26 -4.28 3.08 10.70
CA PRO A 26 -5.62 3.48 11.17
C PRO A 26 -6.77 2.84 10.38
N HIS A 27 -6.53 2.43 9.13
CA HIS A 27 -7.55 1.96 8.20
C HIS A 27 -7.69 0.43 8.16
N LEU A 28 -6.68 -0.31 8.64
CA LEU A 28 -6.63 -1.78 8.53
C LEU A 28 -7.80 -2.50 9.21
N LYS A 29 -8.36 -1.92 10.28
CA LYS A 29 -9.52 -2.50 10.99
C LYS A 29 -10.75 -2.67 10.08
N GLY A 30 -10.89 -1.84 9.04
CA GLY A 30 -12.01 -1.90 8.09
C GLY A 30 -11.78 -2.82 6.89
N LEU A 31 -10.63 -3.49 6.80
CA LEU A 31 -10.19 -4.22 5.59
C LEU A 31 -9.74 -5.65 5.96
N PRO A 32 -10.69 -6.51 6.39
CA PRO A 32 -10.34 -7.78 7.02
C PRO A 32 -9.62 -8.78 6.08
N GLU A 33 -9.97 -8.81 4.79
CA GLU A 33 -9.33 -9.75 3.83
C GLU A 33 -7.86 -9.36 3.59
N LEU A 34 -7.61 -8.06 3.44
CA LEU A 34 -6.26 -7.55 3.29
C LEU A 34 -5.47 -7.68 4.60
N ALA A 35 -6.07 -7.34 5.74
CA ALA A 35 -5.41 -7.37 7.05
C ALA A 35 -4.90 -8.77 7.42
N ARG A 36 -5.65 -9.84 7.10
CA ARG A 36 -5.22 -11.24 7.30
C ARG A 36 -3.90 -11.56 6.59
N ARG A 37 -3.64 -10.92 5.44
CA ARG A 37 -2.38 -11.10 4.68
C ARG A 37 -1.28 -10.13 5.12
N LEU A 38 -1.67 -8.92 5.53
CA LEU A 38 -0.72 -7.90 5.95
C LEU A 38 -0.10 -8.22 7.32
N TYR A 39 -0.88 -8.63 8.32
CA TYR A 39 -0.34 -8.81 9.67
C TYR A 39 0.84 -9.79 9.75
N PRO A 40 0.79 -10.99 9.13
CA PRO A 40 1.96 -11.88 9.13
C PRO A 40 3.21 -11.25 8.52
N MET A 41 3.03 -10.45 7.45
CA MET A 41 4.12 -9.73 6.77
C MET A 41 4.69 -8.61 7.64
N LEU A 42 3.83 -7.87 8.34
CA LEU A 42 4.23 -6.82 9.28
C LEU A 42 4.94 -7.39 10.51
N ASP A 43 4.44 -8.51 11.06
CA ASP A 43 5.00 -9.19 12.24
C ASP A 43 6.38 -9.80 11.92
N ALA A 44 6.56 -10.32 10.70
CA ALA A 44 7.85 -10.84 10.22
C ALA A 44 8.83 -9.73 9.83
N ALA A 45 8.41 -8.46 9.80
CA ALA A 45 9.18 -7.33 9.26
C ALA A 45 9.74 -7.59 7.86
N GLU A 46 9.00 -8.33 7.02
CA GLU A 46 9.41 -8.62 5.66
C GLU A 46 8.80 -7.60 4.70
N PRO A 47 9.58 -6.88 3.86
CA PRO A 47 9.05 -5.87 2.96
C PRO A 47 8.41 -6.49 1.71
N ARG A 48 7.62 -7.55 1.87
CA ARG A 48 7.08 -8.38 0.79
C ARG A 48 5.67 -8.84 1.09
N LEU A 49 4.72 -8.43 0.25
CA LEU A 49 3.34 -8.90 0.28
C LEU A 49 3.03 -9.70 -0.98
N ASP A 50 2.67 -10.98 -0.84
CA ASP A 50 2.25 -11.82 -1.95
C ASP A 50 0.73 -11.98 -1.99
N LEU A 51 0.12 -11.46 -3.06
CA LEU A 51 -1.32 -11.54 -3.31
C LEU A 51 -1.66 -12.61 -4.35
N ARG A 52 -0.71 -13.46 -4.76
CA ARG A 52 -1.06 -14.63 -5.58
C ARG A 52 -2.03 -15.52 -4.82
N GLY A 53 -3.08 -15.95 -5.52
CA GLY A 53 -4.20 -16.70 -4.91
C GLY A 53 -5.01 -15.90 -3.90
N ALA A 54 -4.88 -14.57 -3.84
CA ALA A 54 -5.78 -13.73 -3.08
C ALA A 54 -7.13 -13.60 -3.80
N GLU A 55 -8.20 -13.50 -3.01
CA GLU A 55 -9.52 -13.20 -3.54
C GLU A 55 -9.56 -11.78 -4.11
N ARG A 56 -10.43 -11.54 -5.09
CA ARG A 56 -10.62 -10.19 -5.68
C ARG A 56 -10.93 -9.13 -4.64
N GLU A 57 -11.65 -9.50 -3.57
CA GLU A 57 -11.95 -8.59 -2.47
C GLU A 57 -10.69 -8.11 -1.74
N CYS A 58 -9.66 -8.94 -1.61
CA CYS A 58 -8.38 -8.51 -1.03
C CYS A 58 -7.71 -7.42 -1.88
N VAL A 59 -7.75 -7.54 -3.21
CA VAL A 59 -7.19 -6.55 -4.14
C VAL A 59 -8.02 -5.26 -4.11
N ARG A 60 -9.34 -5.37 -4.06
CA ARG A 60 -10.25 -4.21 -3.86
C ARG A 60 -9.96 -3.48 -2.56
N GLN A 61 -9.72 -4.20 -1.46
CA GLN A 61 -9.37 -3.61 -0.18
C GLN A 61 -8.00 -2.94 -0.21
N LEU A 62 -7.01 -3.50 -0.93
CA LEU A 62 -5.73 -2.82 -1.16
C LEU A 62 -5.93 -1.50 -1.90
N ARG A 63 -6.72 -1.52 -2.97
CA ARG A 63 -7.06 -0.31 -3.73
C ARG A 63 -7.69 0.76 -2.82
N LEU A 64 -8.68 0.38 -2.02
CA LEU A 64 -9.33 1.28 -1.07
C LEU A 64 -8.35 1.84 -0.02
N LEU A 65 -7.47 0.98 0.53
CA LEU A 65 -6.45 1.40 1.49
C LEU A 65 -5.52 2.47 0.91
N VAL A 66 -5.02 2.25 -0.31
CA VAL A 66 -4.11 3.18 -0.98
C VAL A 66 -4.82 4.51 -1.24
N MET A 67 -6.10 4.50 -1.64
CA MET A 67 -6.89 5.73 -1.78
C MET A 67 -7.01 6.51 -0.46
N LEU A 68 -7.24 5.82 0.66
CA LEU A 68 -7.36 6.43 1.98
C LEU A 68 -6.03 7.05 2.43
N VAL A 69 -4.93 6.29 2.31
CA VAL A 69 -3.58 6.75 2.63
C VAL A 69 -3.19 7.97 1.79
N ARG A 70 -3.45 7.92 0.48
CA ARG A 70 -3.18 9.03 -0.45
C ARG A 70 -3.97 10.28 -0.06
N ARG A 71 -5.27 10.13 0.23
CA ARG A 71 -6.14 11.23 0.65
C ARG A 71 -5.63 11.89 1.93
N ASP A 72 -5.26 11.08 2.92
CA ASP A 72 -4.82 11.58 4.22
C ASP A 72 -3.45 12.28 4.09
N ASN A 73 -2.53 11.75 3.29
CA ASN A 73 -1.24 12.40 2.98
C ASN A 73 -1.40 13.76 2.26
N LEU A 74 -2.31 13.84 1.28
CA LEU A 74 -2.63 15.11 0.60
C LEU A 74 -3.25 16.13 1.56
N ARG A 75 -4.16 15.69 2.43
CA ARG A 75 -4.79 16.56 3.44
C ARG A 75 -3.75 17.11 4.43
N LEU A 76 -2.79 16.28 4.81
CA LEU A 76 -1.72 16.65 5.74
C LEU A 76 -0.54 17.36 5.04
N LYS A 77 -0.56 17.48 3.70
CA LYS A 77 0.50 18.10 2.89
C LYS A 77 1.89 17.56 3.20
N GLY A 78 2.00 16.25 3.45
CA GLY A 78 3.29 15.64 3.74
C GLY A 78 3.94 16.15 5.04
N ARG A 79 3.16 16.55 6.06
CA ARG A 79 3.67 16.99 7.38
C ARG A 79 4.71 16.04 8.02
N ASN A 80 4.73 14.78 7.62
CA ASN A 80 5.67 13.76 8.11
C ASN A 80 6.95 13.65 7.27
N PHE A 81 7.06 14.42 6.18
CA PHE A 81 8.20 14.41 5.27
C PHE A 81 9.05 15.65 5.51
N ALA A 82 10.33 15.43 5.84
CA ALA A 82 11.30 16.51 6.00
C ALA A 82 11.73 17.12 4.66
N ASP A 83 11.64 16.34 3.57
CA ASP A 83 11.99 16.75 2.22
C ASP A 83 10.80 16.60 1.25
N LEU A 84 10.71 17.54 0.29
CA LEU A 84 9.60 17.60 -0.67
C LEU A 84 9.75 16.57 -1.79
N GLU A 85 10.98 16.18 -2.13
CA GLU A 85 11.27 15.22 -3.19
C GLU A 85 10.82 13.81 -2.80
N GLY A 86 11.12 13.38 -1.58
CA GLY A 86 10.67 12.13 -0.99
C GLY A 86 9.17 12.08 -0.81
N PHE A 87 8.52 13.19 -0.40
CA PHE A 87 7.06 13.25 -0.42
C PHE A 87 6.51 13.05 -1.84
N THR A 88 7.11 13.68 -2.83
CA THR A 88 6.69 13.55 -4.24
C THR A 88 6.90 12.13 -4.76
N ALA A 89 8.05 11.51 -4.47
CA ALA A 89 8.35 10.13 -4.84
C ALA A 89 7.38 9.13 -4.17
N TYR A 90 7.10 9.31 -2.88
CA TYR A 90 6.12 8.53 -2.14
C TYR A 90 4.73 8.63 -2.78
N MET A 91 4.26 9.85 -3.07
CA MET A 91 2.95 10.07 -3.67
C MET A 91 2.83 9.45 -5.07
N ARG A 92 3.88 9.53 -5.90
CA ARG A 92 3.91 8.84 -7.21
C ARG A 92 3.84 7.34 -7.05
N ALA A 93 4.60 6.78 -6.11
CA ALA A 93 4.57 5.35 -5.84
C ALA A 93 3.19 4.85 -5.37
N LEU A 94 2.46 5.65 -4.59
CA LEU A 94 1.07 5.36 -4.22
C LEU A 94 0.13 5.40 -5.43
N GLU A 95 0.34 6.33 -6.36
CA GLU A 95 -0.44 6.42 -7.61
C GLU A 95 -0.20 5.21 -8.51
N ASP A 96 1.05 4.77 -8.64
CA ASP A 96 1.41 3.56 -9.37
C ASP A 96 0.73 2.33 -8.76
N LEU A 97 0.77 2.20 -7.43
CA LEU A 97 0.12 1.10 -6.72
C LEU A 97 -1.41 1.13 -6.90
N LEU A 98 -2.00 2.33 -6.90
CA LEU A 98 -3.43 2.51 -7.10
C LEU A 98 -3.84 2.07 -8.52
N ALA A 99 -3.07 2.43 -9.55
CA ALA A 99 -3.31 2.01 -10.92
C ALA A 99 -3.21 0.49 -11.06
N LEU A 100 -2.14 -0.10 -10.53
CA LEU A 100 -1.93 -1.55 -10.44
C LEU A 100 -3.12 -2.28 -9.81
N ALA A 101 -3.56 -1.82 -8.64
CA ALA A 101 -4.68 -2.44 -7.92
C ALA A 101 -6.03 -2.23 -8.62
N ALA A 102 -6.20 -1.17 -9.42
CA ALA A 102 -7.43 -0.92 -10.17
C ALA A 102 -7.56 -1.79 -11.42
N GLU A 103 -6.46 -2.14 -12.07
CA GLU A 103 -6.45 -3.05 -13.22
C GLU A 103 -6.74 -4.51 -12.83
N GLU A 104 -6.42 -4.88 -11.59
CA GLU A 104 -6.56 -6.25 -11.05
C GLU A 104 -7.84 -6.46 -10.21
N SER A 105 -8.63 -5.40 -9.95
CA SER A 105 -9.84 -5.40 -9.10
C SER A 105 -11.15 -5.67 -9.84
#